data_AF-A0A849Z8N3-F1
#
_entry.id   AF-A0A849Z8N3-F1
#
_cell.length_a   1.000
_cell.length_b   1.000
_cell.length_c   1.000
_cell.angle_alpha   90.00
_cell.angle_beta   90.00
_cell.angle_gamma   90.00
#
_symmetry.space_group_name_H-M   'P 1'
#
loop_
_entity.id
_entity.type
_entity.pdbx_description
1 polymer ?
#
loop_
_entity_poly.entity_id
_entity_poly.type
_entity_poly.pdbx_seq_one_letter_code
_entity_poly.pdbx_strand_id
1 'polypeptide(L)'
;MDAPRYDENGWRIDLVRPLARAAAFTLFATEPSARLETAVLEPAARAIGLALTVDPLKAYPHDTAPLSDAAILRAVLDGDSFAVDVRTFPIDRGLALRTEAIDVATSKGGAGMDSLVKRARRIWQIDIAPSERAALAIAAVLSSVHLAAIMPPAEGPIFGPKTARERLEA
;
A
#
# COMPACT_ATOMS: atom_id res chain seq x y z
N MET A 1 7.29 -14.80 -16.51
CA MET A 1 7.78 -13.48 -16.06
C MET A 1 9.08 -13.73 -15.33
N ASP A 2 10.12 -12.96 -15.64
CA ASP A 2 11.39 -13.08 -14.93
C ASP A 2 11.21 -12.71 -13.46
N ALA A 3 12.02 -13.35 -12.61
CA ALA A 3 12.04 -13.04 -11.19
C ALA A 3 12.44 -11.57 -10.98
N PRO A 4 11.87 -10.91 -9.96
CA PRO A 4 12.18 -9.52 -9.66
C PRO A 4 13.66 -9.34 -9.30
N ARG A 5 14.29 -8.27 -9.80
CA ARG A 5 15.70 -7.95 -9.50
C ARG A 5 15.83 -6.76 -8.55
N TYR A 6 16.71 -6.90 -7.58
CA TYR A 6 16.98 -5.92 -6.54
C TYR A 6 18.46 -5.55 -6.49
N ASP A 7 18.77 -4.33 -6.07
CA ASP A 7 20.15 -3.89 -5.82
C ASP A 7 20.63 -4.29 -4.40
N GLU A 8 21.82 -3.84 -4.02
CA GLU A 8 22.40 -4.10 -2.70
C GLU A 8 21.62 -3.49 -1.52
N ASN A 9 20.78 -2.48 -1.77
CA ASN A 9 19.90 -1.88 -0.78
C ASN A 9 18.52 -2.55 -0.75
N GLY A 10 18.33 -3.59 -1.55
CA GLY A 10 17.06 -4.26 -1.75
C GLY A 10 16.08 -3.45 -2.60
N TRP A 11 16.49 -2.37 -3.26
CA TRP A 11 15.59 -1.54 -4.08
C TRP A 11 15.34 -2.21 -5.42
N ARG A 12 14.11 -2.07 -5.94
CA ARG A 12 13.75 -2.65 -7.24
C ARG A 12 14.52 -1.96 -8.37
N ILE A 13 15.26 -2.74 -9.17
CA ILE A 13 16.01 -2.23 -10.33
C ILE A 13 15.12 -2.13 -11.57
N ASP A 14 14.18 -3.06 -11.73
CA ASP A 14 13.28 -3.07 -12.88
C ASP A 14 12.21 -1.97 -12.79
N LEU A 15 11.58 -1.68 -13.92
CA LEU A 15 10.43 -0.77 -13.95
C LEU A 15 9.30 -1.28 -13.04
N VAL A 16 9.00 -0.52 -11.99
CA VAL A 16 7.82 -0.73 -11.15
C VAL A 16 6.58 -0.28 -11.92
N ARG A 17 5.85 -1.25 -12.48
CA ARG A 17 4.58 -0.99 -13.18
C ARG A 17 3.44 -0.97 -12.17
N PRO A 18 2.45 -0.07 -12.32
CA PRO A 18 1.22 -0.15 -11.56
C PRO A 18 0.54 -1.52 -11.70
N LEU A 19 -0.07 -1.99 -10.62
CA LEU A 19 -1.00 -3.12 -10.64
C LEU A 19 -2.28 -2.71 -11.34
N ALA A 20 -2.97 -3.70 -11.93
CA ALA A 20 -4.30 -3.49 -12.47
C ALA A 20 -5.24 -3.00 -11.36
N ARG A 21 -6.10 -2.03 -11.68
CA ARG A 21 -6.97 -1.37 -10.71
C ARG A 21 -7.83 -2.34 -9.89
N ALA A 22 -8.40 -3.35 -10.55
CA ALA A 22 -9.25 -4.36 -9.93
C ALA A 22 -8.48 -5.42 -9.12
N ALA A 23 -7.15 -5.43 -9.22
CA ALA A 23 -6.28 -6.40 -8.56
C ALA A 23 -5.53 -5.81 -7.35
N ALA A 24 -5.85 -4.58 -6.92
CA ALA A 24 -5.12 -3.95 -5.84
C ALA A 24 -5.97 -3.01 -4.96
N PHE A 25 -5.69 -3.02 -3.66
CA PHE A 25 -5.97 -1.86 -2.82
C PHE A 25 -5.01 -0.74 -3.20
N THR A 26 -5.54 0.44 -3.51
CA THR A 26 -4.74 1.61 -3.90
C THR A 26 -4.80 2.66 -2.81
N LEU A 27 -3.65 3.04 -2.26
CA LEU A 27 -3.52 4.01 -1.18
C LEU A 27 -2.97 5.33 -1.71
N PHE A 28 -3.53 6.43 -1.24
CA PHE A 28 -3.14 7.79 -1.59
C PHE A 28 -2.54 8.49 -0.36
N ALA A 29 -1.21 8.50 -0.29
CA ALA A 29 -0.45 9.02 0.84
C ALA A 29 0.01 10.46 0.60
N THR A 30 -0.06 11.29 1.64
CA THR A 30 0.49 12.66 1.59
C THR A 30 2.00 12.69 1.82
N GLU A 31 2.52 11.71 2.54
CA GLU A 31 3.95 11.48 2.74
C GLU A 31 4.63 11.05 1.43
N PRO A 32 5.65 11.77 0.94
CA PRO A 32 6.35 11.44 -0.32
C PRO A 32 7.36 10.30 -0.22
N SER A 33 7.68 9.81 0.98
CA SER A 33 8.67 8.75 1.18
C SER A 33 8.24 7.41 0.57
N ALA A 34 9.15 6.75 -0.14
CA ALA A 34 8.98 5.37 -0.63
C ALA A 34 9.46 4.32 0.38
N ARG A 35 9.80 4.72 1.61
CA ARG A 35 10.41 3.83 2.61
C ARG A 35 9.42 2.76 3.05
N LEU A 36 9.91 1.53 3.00
CA LEU A 36 9.26 0.31 3.43
C LEU A 36 10.20 -0.39 4.40
N GLU A 37 10.00 -0.17 5.70
CA GLU A 37 10.86 -0.67 6.78
C GLU A 37 10.03 -1.44 7.79
N THR A 38 10.42 -2.68 8.09
CA THR A 38 9.71 -3.52 9.06
C THR A 38 9.53 -2.82 10.41
N ALA A 39 10.58 -2.19 10.93
CA ALA A 39 10.52 -1.50 12.23
C ALA A 39 9.49 -0.35 12.27
N VAL A 40 9.23 0.31 11.13
CA VAL A 40 8.24 1.38 11.02
C VAL A 40 6.82 0.81 10.95
N LEU A 41 6.65 -0.32 10.26
CA LEU A 41 5.34 -0.96 10.05
C LEU A 41 4.88 -1.80 11.25
N GLU A 42 5.82 -2.37 11.99
CA GLU A 42 5.57 -3.36 13.04
C GLU A 42 4.59 -2.88 14.13
N PRO A 43 4.69 -1.67 14.70
CA PRO A 43 3.74 -1.23 15.72
C PRO A 43 2.29 -1.20 15.22
N ALA A 44 2.07 -0.74 13.99
CA ALA A 44 0.75 -0.70 13.38
C ALA A 44 0.24 -2.09 12.98
N ALA A 45 1.13 -2.99 12.54
CA ALA A 45 0.81 -4.38 12.25
C ALA A 45 0.37 -5.15 13.52
N ARG A 46 1.14 -5.00 14.60
CA ARG A 46 0.84 -5.62 15.91
C ARG A 46 -0.52 -5.19 16.45
N ALA A 47 -0.92 -3.93 16.23
CA ALA A 47 -2.21 -3.41 16.69
C ALA A 47 -3.43 -4.09 16.05
N ILE A 48 -3.25 -4.82 14.96
CA ILE A 48 -4.31 -5.56 14.26
C ILE A 48 -4.05 -7.07 14.21
N GLY A 49 -3.13 -7.58 15.04
CA GLY A 49 -2.78 -9.00 15.07
C GLY A 49 -2.00 -9.50 13.84
N LEU A 50 -1.42 -8.59 13.04
CA LEU A 50 -0.61 -8.93 11.88
C LEU A 50 0.87 -8.96 12.25
N ALA A 51 1.57 -10.06 11.94
CA ALA A 51 3.04 -10.05 11.87
C ALA A 51 3.47 -9.74 10.43
N LEU A 52 4.45 -8.86 10.24
CA LEU A 52 4.82 -8.35 8.93
C LEU A 52 6.33 -8.22 8.80
N THR A 53 6.92 -8.73 7.72
CA THR A 53 8.31 -8.48 7.34
C THR A 53 8.41 -8.07 5.88
N VAL A 54 9.43 -7.27 5.57
CA VAL A 54 9.69 -6.75 4.23
C VAL A 54 10.75 -7.62 3.56
N ASP A 55 10.47 -8.11 2.34
CA ASP A 55 11.39 -8.95 1.56
C ASP A 55 11.53 -8.43 0.11
N PRO A 56 12.76 -8.10 -0.36
CA PRO A 56 14.01 -8.10 0.41
C PRO A 56 14.01 -7.04 1.50
N LEU A 57 14.84 -7.25 2.53
CA LEU A 57 15.11 -6.21 3.52
C LEU A 57 15.65 -4.97 2.82
N LYS A 58 15.10 -3.81 3.16
CA LYS A 58 15.43 -2.53 2.52
C LYS A 58 16.42 -1.74 3.37
N ALA A 59 17.42 -1.16 2.72
CA ALA A 59 18.32 -0.17 3.31
C ALA A 59 18.06 1.21 2.68
N TYR A 60 18.22 2.27 3.46
CA TYR A 60 18.02 3.66 3.01
C TYR A 60 19.23 4.51 3.39
N PRO A 61 20.40 4.29 2.75
CA PRO A 61 21.61 5.03 3.05
C PRO A 61 21.39 6.53 2.79
N HIS A 62 22.00 7.36 3.64
CA HIS A 62 21.89 8.82 3.57
C HIS A 62 20.44 9.36 3.57
N ASP A 63 19.50 8.61 4.18
CA ASP A 63 18.08 8.96 4.23
C ASP A 63 17.43 9.09 2.84
N THR A 64 18.04 8.44 1.83
CA THR A 64 17.53 8.43 0.46
C THR A 64 16.63 7.22 0.22
N ALA A 65 15.61 7.42 -0.62
CA ALA A 65 14.70 6.37 -1.06
C ALA A 65 14.52 6.44 -2.57
N PRO A 66 14.27 5.30 -3.25
CA PRO A 66 14.07 5.29 -4.68
C PRO A 66 12.76 5.99 -5.03
N LEU A 67 12.68 6.52 -6.27
CA LEU A 67 11.47 7.21 -6.73
C LEU A 67 10.25 6.27 -6.72
N SER A 68 10.45 5.03 -7.14
CA SER A 68 9.47 3.94 -7.14
C SER A 68 10.14 2.68 -6.62
N ASP A 69 9.39 1.84 -5.92
CA ASP A 69 9.91 0.59 -5.38
C ASP A 69 8.82 -0.49 -5.35
N ALA A 70 9.24 -1.73 -5.16
CA ALA A 70 8.37 -2.86 -4.91
C ALA A 70 9.01 -3.82 -3.91
N ALA A 71 8.20 -4.52 -3.13
CA ALA A 71 8.66 -5.59 -2.25
C ALA A 71 7.56 -6.61 -2.05
N ILE A 72 7.95 -7.80 -1.61
CA ILE A 72 7.03 -8.76 -1.04
C ILE A 72 6.91 -8.45 0.45
N LEU A 73 5.69 -8.21 0.91
CA LEU A 73 5.38 -8.21 2.32
C LEU A 73 4.99 -9.62 2.74
N ARG A 74 5.83 -10.21 3.59
CA ARG A 74 5.54 -11.49 4.23
C ARG A 74 4.71 -11.24 5.46
N ALA A 75 3.47 -11.69 5.42
CA ALA A 75 2.48 -11.46 6.46
C ALA A 75 2.09 -12.77 7.13
N VAL A 76 1.88 -12.74 8.45
CA VAL A 76 1.17 -13.81 9.18
C VAL A 76 -0.07 -13.20 9.81
N LEU A 77 -1.24 -13.71 9.43
CA LEU A 77 -2.56 -13.26 9.91
C LEU A 77 -3.38 -14.49 10.28
N ASP A 78 -3.97 -14.50 11.47
CA ASP A 78 -4.81 -15.60 11.96
C ASP A 78 -4.11 -16.99 11.92
N GLY A 79 -2.77 -17.00 11.98
CA GLY A 79 -1.93 -18.21 11.90
C GLY A 79 -1.49 -18.60 10.48
N ASP A 80 -2.10 -18.03 9.44
CA ASP A 80 -1.76 -18.29 8.04
C ASP A 80 -0.68 -17.33 7.52
N SER A 81 0.18 -17.83 6.62
CA SER A 81 1.29 -17.06 6.04
C SER A 81 1.02 -16.66 4.59
N PHE A 82 1.28 -15.39 4.28
CA PHE A 82 1.03 -14.78 2.98
C PHE A 82 2.26 -14.03 2.47
N ALA A 83 2.42 -13.99 1.15
CA ALA A 83 3.44 -13.21 0.46
C ALA A 83 2.73 -12.28 -0.53
N VAL A 84 2.63 -10.99 -0.19
CA VAL A 84 1.83 -10.01 -0.92
C VAL A 84 2.73 -9.01 -1.61
N ASP A 85 2.56 -8.81 -2.91
CA ASP A 85 3.30 -7.80 -3.68
C ASP A 85 2.77 -6.39 -3.33
N VAL A 86 3.69 -5.52 -2.93
CA VAL A 86 3.42 -4.11 -2.64
C VAL A 86 4.31 -3.24 -3.49
N ARG A 87 3.70 -2.27 -4.16
CA ARG A 87 4.38 -1.34 -5.06
C ARG A 87 4.12 0.09 -4.63
N THR A 88 5.12 0.95 -4.81
CA THR A 88 5.04 2.37 -4.51
C THR A 88 5.64 3.22 -5.60
N PHE A 89 4.99 4.33 -5.92
CA PHE A 89 5.46 5.28 -6.93
C PHE A 89 4.84 6.66 -6.66
N PRO A 90 5.48 7.75 -7.15
CA PRO A 90 4.96 9.08 -6.89
C PRO A 90 3.68 9.32 -7.68
N ILE A 91 2.86 10.25 -7.19
CA ILE A 91 1.49 10.47 -7.67
C ILE A 91 1.42 10.83 -9.16
N ASP A 92 2.46 11.49 -9.68
CA ASP A 92 2.62 11.89 -11.08
C ASP A 92 2.71 10.69 -12.03
N ARG A 93 3.17 9.54 -11.56
CA ARG A 93 3.18 8.27 -12.32
C ARG A 93 1.85 7.52 -12.29
N GLY A 94 0.91 7.94 -11.46
CA GLY A 94 -0.41 7.32 -11.30
C GLY A 94 -1.57 8.30 -11.40
N LEU A 95 -1.46 9.33 -12.26
CA LEU A 95 -2.50 10.35 -12.40
C LEU A 95 -3.87 9.77 -12.76
N ALA A 96 -3.92 8.71 -13.58
CA ALA A 96 -5.16 8.02 -13.90
C ALA A 96 -5.84 7.43 -12.65
N LEU A 97 -5.07 6.79 -11.76
CA LEU A 97 -5.57 6.25 -10.49
C LEU A 97 -6.06 7.37 -9.56
N ARG A 98 -5.38 8.52 -9.55
CA ARG A 98 -5.81 9.68 -8.76
C ARG A 98 -7.13 10.26 -9.28
N THR A 99 -7.27 10.42 -10.59
CA THR A 99 -8.52 10.90 -11.19
C THR A 99 -9.66 9.96 -10.86
N GLU A 100 -9.46 8.66 -11.06
CA GLU A 100 -10.46 7.64 -10.72
C GLU A 100 -10.85 7.69 -9.24
N ALA A 101 -9.89 7.83 -8.34
CA ALA A 101 -10.16 7.95 -6.91
C ALA A 101 -10.98 9.21 -6.55
N ILE A 102 -10.75 10.33 -7.24
CA ILE A 102 -11.57 11.54 -7.07
C ILE A 102 -13.01 11.25 -7.54
N ASP A 103 -13.17 10.61 -8.70
CA ASP A 103 -14.49 10.27 -9.24
C ASP A 103 -15.25 9.30 -8.32
N VAL A 104 -14.56 8.30 -7.76
CA VAL A 104 -15.13 7.39 -6.76
C VAL A 104 -15.53 8.14 -5.51
N ALA A 105 -14.69 9.03 -4.99
CA ALA A 105 -15.03 9.82 -3.79
C ALA A 105 -16.25 10.72 -4.02
N THR A 106 -16.38 11.30 -5.22
CA THR A 106 -17.53 12.12 -5.60
C THR A 106 -18.81 11.30 -5.77
N SER A 107 -18.73 10.13 -6.40
CA SER A 107 -19.91 9.32 -6.74
C SER A 107 -20.37 8.36 -5.64
N LYS A 108 -19.43 7.77 -4.89
CA LYS A 108 -19.69 6.72 -3.88
C LYS A 108 -19.45 7.21 -2.44
N GLY A 109 -18.89 8.41 -2.29
CA GLY A 109 -18.50 8.97 -1.02
C GLY A 109 -17.06 8.63 -0.62
N GLY A 110 -16.47 9.50 0.21
CA GLY A 110 -15.11 9.33 0.71
C GLY A 110 -14.93 9.66 2.19
N ALA A 111 -15.99 10.03 2.92
CA ALA A 111 -15.92 10.36 4.36
C ALA A 111 -14.76 11.30 4.75
N GLY A 112 -14.45 12.31 3.90
CA GLY A 112 -13.35 13.26 4.08
C GLY A 112 -11.97 12.80 3.57
N MET A 113 -11.85 11.55 3.11
CA MET A 113 -10.63 10.99 2.52
C MET A 113 -10.33 11.56 1.12
N ASP A 114 -11.31 12.16 0.45
CA ASP A 114 -11.12 12.87 -0.82
C ASP A 114 -10.09 14.00 -0.69
N SER A 115 -10.03 14.65 0.48
CA SER A 115 -9.02 15.67 0.79
C SER A 115 -7.59 15.11 0.83
N LEU A 116 -7.42 13.84 1.21
CA LEU A 116 -6.13 13.14 1.17
C LEU A 116 -5.76 12.77 -0.26
N VAL A 117 -6.71 12.25 -1.04
CA VAL A 117 -6.48 11.94 -2.47
C VAL A 117 -6.03 13.18 -3.25
N LYS A 118 -6.67 14.34 -3.00
CA LYS A 118 -6.30 15.60 -3.65
C LYS A 118 -4.88 16.07 -3.28
N ARG A 119 -4.44 15.81 -2.05
CA ARG A 119 -3.12 16.21 -1.52
C ARG A 119 -2.05 15.12 -1.62
N ALA A 120 -2.40 13.95 -2.16
CA ALA A 120 -1.51 12.81 -2.21
C ALA A 120 -0.26 13.13 -3.05
N ARG A 121 0.90 12.70 -2.55
CA ARG A 121 2.20 12.81 -3.22
C ARG A 121 2.71 11.46 -3.68
N ARG A 122 2.13 10.37 -3.16
CA ARG A 122 2.55 9.00 -3.43
C ARG A 122 1.35 8.06 -3.49
N ILE A 123 1.48 7.05 -4.34
CA ILE A 123 0.57 5.91 -4.43
C ILE A 123 1.28 4.67 -3.88
N TRP A 124 0.54 3.90 -3.09
CA TRP A 124 0.89 2.52 -2.79
C TRP A 124 -0.18 1.60 -3.39
N GLN A 125 0.22 0.49 -3.99
CA GLN A 125 -0.69 -0.56 -4.43
C GLN A 125 -0.32 -1.87 -3.76
N ILE A 126 -1.32 -2.53 -3.19
CA ILE A 126 -1.19 -3.82 -2.51
C ILE A 126 -1.98 -4.83 -3.34
N ASP A 127 -1.29 -5.83 -3.90
CA ASP A 127 -1.94 -6.90 -4.65
C ASP A 127 -2.94 -7.64 -3.76
N ILE A 128 -4.12 -7.97 -4.29
CA ILE A 128 -5.12 -8.76 -3.58
C ILE A 128 -4.76 -10.25 -3.51
N ALA A 129 -3.85 -10.71 -4.37
CA ALA A 129 -3.32 -12.06 -4.31
C ALA A 129 -2.20 -12.19 -3.25
N PRO A 130 -2.10 -13.33 -2.55
CA PRO A 130 -2.96 -14.51 -2.65
C PRO A 130 -4.24 -14.43 -1.80
N SER A 131 -4.44 -13.38 -1.00
CA SER A 131 -5.57 -13.22 -0.09
C SER A 131 -5.99 -11.76 0.04
N GLU A 132 -7.23 -11.45 -0.33
CA GLU A 132 -7.79 -10.10 -0.21
C GLU A 132 -7.85 -9.63 1.25
N ARG A 133 -8.10 -10.56 2.19
CA ARG A 133 -8.08 -10.28 3.63
C ARG A 133 -6.68 -9.87 4.11
N ALA A 134 -5.64 -10.60 3.68
CA ALA A 134 -4.25 -10.25 4.02
C ALA A 134 -3.85 -8.90 3.38
N ALA A 135 -4.25 -8.66 2.13
CA ALA A 135 -4.03 -7.40 1.44
C ALA A 135 -4.73 -6.22 2.14
N LEU A 136 -5.95 -6.42 2.62
CA LEU A 136 -6.68 -5.42 3.42
C LEU A 136 -5.98 -5.14 4.76
N ALA A 137 -5.46 -6.16 5.44
CA ALA A 137 -4.68 -5.98 6.67
C ALA A 137 -3.42 -5.15 6.41
N ILE A 138 -2.68 -5.46 5.35
CA ILE A 138 -1.51 -4.67 4.92
C ILE A 138 -1.93 -3.23 4.57
N ALA A 139 -3.01 -3.05 3.83
CA ALA A 139 -3.54 -1.73 3.49
C ALA A 139 -3.90 -0.91 4.74
N ALA A 140 -4.47 -1.54 5.78
CA ALA A 140 -4.78 -0.90 7.05
C ALA A 140 -3.50 -0.43 7.79
N VAL A 141 -2.43 -1.23 7.77
CA VAL A 141 -1.12 -0.89 8.34
C VAL A 141 -0.50 0.29 7.59
N LEU A 142 -0.34 0.16 6.27
CA LEU A 142 0.28 1.21 5.44
C LEU A 142 -0.52 2.51 5.48
N SER A 143 -1.85 2.44 5.48
CA SER A 143 -2.72 3.61 5.61
C SER A 143 -2.56 4.30 6.97
N SER A 144 -2.39 3.54 8.05
CA SER A 144 -2.15 4.08 9.39
C SER A 144 -0.79 4.77 9.49
N VAL A 145 0.27 4.16 8.91
CA VAL A 145 1.63 4.67 8.96
C VAL A 145 1.81 5.90 8.07
N HIS A 146 1.28 5.87 6.86
CA HIS A 146 1.49 6.92 5.85
C HIS A 146 0.35 7.95 5.77
N LEU A 147 -0.64 7.86 6.66
CA LEU A 147 -1.84 8.70 6.67
C LEU A 147 -2.51 8.75 5.28
N ALA A 148 -2.80 7.57 4.74
CA ALA A 148 -3.25 7.41 3.37
C ALA A 148 -4.74 7.07 3.28
N ALA A 149 -5.43 7.62 2.27
CA ALA A 149 -6.76 7.17 1.89
C ALA A 149 -6.68 5.84 1.12
N ILE A 150 -7.61 4.90 1.37
CA ILE A 150 -7.67 3.59 0.73
C ILE A 150 -8.81 3.56 -0.28
N MET A 151 -8.50 3.22 -1.51
CA MET A 151 -9.45 2.88 -2.57
C MET A 151 -9.46 1.35 -2.77
N PRO A 152 -10.60 0.67 -2.56
CA PRO A 152 -10.69 -0.80 -2.65
C PRO A 152 -10.58 -1.32 -4.09
N PRO A 153 -10.11 -2.57 -4.32
CA PRO A 153 -10.01 -3.19 -5.66
C PRO A 153 -11.38 -3.28 -6.37
N ALA A 154 -12.42 -3.65 -5.63
CA ALA A 154 -13.79 -3.71 -6.10
C ALA A 154 -14.50 -2.35 -6.03
N GLU A 155 -15.70 -2.30 -6.59
CA GLU A 155 -16.57 -1.14 -6.49
C GLU A 155 -16.92 -0.84 -5.02
N GLY A 156 -16.54 0.35 -4.53
CA GLY A 156 -16.87 0.79 -3.17
C GLY A 156 -16.39 2.20 -2.87
N PRO A 157 -16.83 2.79 -1.74
CA PRO A 157 -16.37 4.11 -1.31
C PRO A 157 -14.89 4.08 -0.94
N ILE A 158 -14.24 5.24 -1.00
CA ILE A 158 -12.91 5.44 -0.41
C ILE A 158 -13.04 5.48 1.11
N PHE A 159 -12.07 4.88 1.82
CA PHE A 159 -12.09 4.80 3.28
C PHE A 159 -10.70 4.98 3.88
N GLY A 160 -10.65 5.14 5.20
CA GLY A 160 -9.41 5.31 5.97
C GLY A 160 -9.03 4.07 6.79
N PRO A 161 -7.95 4.15 7.57
CA PRO A 161 -7.42 3.01 8.30
C PRO A 161 -8.39 2.47 9.36
N LYS A 162 -9.22 3.33 9.95
CA LYS A 162 -10.25 2.91 10.92
C LYS A 162 -11.24 1.94 10.29
N THR A 163 -11.84 2.31 9.15
CA THR A 163 -12.79 1.45 8.43
C THR A 163 -12.12 0.19 7.89
N ALA A 164 -10.83 0.24 7.53
CA ALA A 164 -10.10 -0.96 7.15
C ALA A 164 -10.03 -1.97 8.30
N ARG A 165 -9.81 -1.52 9.54
CA ARG A 165 -9.81 -2.37 10.73
C ARG A 165 -11.19 -2.93 11.03
N GLU A 166 -12.22 -2.10 11.01
CA GLU A 166 -13.62 -2.54 11.22
C GLU A 166 -14.01 -3.65 10.23
N ARG A 167 -13.54 -3.59 8.98
CA ARG A 167 -13.76 -4.65 7.97
C ARG A 167 -12.96 -5.92 8.19
N LEU A 168 -11.87 -5.89 8.95
CA LEU A 168 -11.11 -7.10 9.31
C LEU A 168 -11.76 -7.86 10.47
N GLU A 169 -12.51 -7.14 11.31
CA GLU A 169 -13.25 -7.68 12.47
C GLU A 169 -14.62 -8.26 12.09
N ALA A 170 -15.18 -7.84 10.95
CA ALA A 170 -16.44 -8.34 10.39
C ALA A 170 -16.24 -9.67 9.65
#